data_AF-A0A933HSG7-F1
#
_entry.id   AF-A0A933HSG7-F1
#
_cell.length_a   1.000
_cell.length_b   1.000
_cell.length_c   1.000
_cell.angle_alpha   90.00
_cell.angle_beta   90.00
_cell.angle_gamma   90.00
#
_symmetry.space_group_name_H-M   'P 1'
#
loop_
_entity.id
_entity.type
_entity.pdbx_description
1 polymer ?
#
loop_
_entity_poly.entity_id
_entity_poly.type
_entity_poly.pdbx_seq_one_letter_code
_entity_poly.pdbx_strand_id
1 'polypeptide(L)'
;MDIRLLRDPALAELHTAIHADAMRAVLTDALREFAAPQLVVTNCRIAYVRYSPGKSCVVLYKMVVHDSRRDEQKTLLISGKFYPDDEGCRVSERASTRALADLVARQRRFPLKAALMYVPARRLLLQVYPLDVRLPGLAHATNEFVTTGRATNESVTTAPVSYKPWRRCVLRCDAAPPQPTLFAKVYRDERGARLYDIQQRLASAFHAHPQLRVASPFDYLPDQQTLLLRQMPGKPLLEIWRRADDAALVQSAAMVARALAAFHRAPVYDVPLKTLAVEIAALREQAASLEPIAPELSRRVSSILDTLSETAARVQEQPVFAHGAWRHNQLLFDAGRVAILDADTCCRADPALDVGNFLANLTRLGLRRSIADDLIEQVRRNFLASYRQANPQLDPRAVTAFEAAALVKIILRSIFTLDAASCHRSEDLVRAAERLAAQEGER
;
A
#
# COMPACT_ATOMS: atom_id res chain seq x y z
N MET A 1 19.71 11.24 3.75
CA MET A 1 19.09 12.20 2.82
C MET A 1 17.93 12.88 3.52
N ASP A 2 17.91 14.22 3.59
CA ASP A 2 16.79 14.96 4.16
C ASP A 2 15.73 15.23 3.07
N ILE A 3 14.53 14.66 3.22
CA ILE A 3 13.41 14.86 2.28
C ILE A 3 13.05 16.35 2.16
N ARG A 4 13.25 17.14 3.23
CA ARG A 4 12.94 18.58 3.22
C ARG A 4 13.79 19.34 2.21
N LEU A 5 14.95 18.79 1.86
CA LEU A 5 15.88 19.37 0.89
C LEU A 5 15.78 18.73 -0.49
N LEU A 6 14.87 17.76 -0.68
CA LEU A 6 14.68 17.10 -1.96
C LEU A 6 14.18 18.10 -2.99
N ARG A 7 14.94 18.26 -4.07
CA ARG A 7 14.56 19.06 -5.23
C ARG A 7 14.46 18.15 -6.44
N ASP A 8 13.36 18.28 -7.17
CA ASP A 8 13.16 17.65 -8.47
C ASP A 8 13.01 18.77 -9.50
N PRO A 9 13.98 18.98 -10.40
CA PRO A 9 13.92 20.02 -11.42
C PRO A 9 12.68 19.93 -12.31
N ALA A 10 12.13 18.72 -12.50
CA ALA A 10 10.92 18.52 -13.29
C ALA A 10 9.64 18.91 -12.52
N LEU A 11 9.69 18.98 -11.18
CA LEU A 11 8.55 19.27 -10.32
C LEU A 11 8.88 20.44 -9.38
N ALA A 12 8.82 21.66 -9.90
CA ALA A 12 9.11 22.89 -9.15
C ALA A 12 8.30 23.01 -7.84
N GLU A 13 7.05 22.55 -7.84
CA GLU A 13 6.15 22.59 -6.68
C GLU A 13 6.35 21.43 -5.69
N LEU A 14 7.30 20.50 -5.90
CA LEU A 14 7.47 19.32 -5.05
C LEU A 14 7.69 19.70 -3.58
N HIS A 15 8.52 20.72 -3.33
CA HIS A 15 8.77 21.21 -1.98
C HIS A 15 7.47 21.71 -1.34
N THR A 16 6.70 22.56 -2.02
CA THR A 16 5.40 23.05 -1.52
C THR A 16 4.43 21.90 -1.27
N ALA A 17 4.32 20.96 -2.20
CA ALA A 17 3.38 19.84 -2.17
C ALA A 17 3.44 19.01 -0.89
N ILE A 18 4.64 18.82 -0.34
CA ILE A 18 4.89 18.00 0.85
C ILE A 18 4.89 18.76 2.17
N HIS A 19 4.58 20.06 2.17
CA HIS A 19 4.44 20.88 3.37
C HIS A 19 2.97 21.27 3.58
N ALA A 20 2.36 20.72 4.63
CA ALA A 20 0.94 20.90 4.91
C ALA A 20 0.53 22.37 5.13
N ASP A 21 1.39 23.16 5.79
CA ASP A 21 1.13 24.57 6.07
C ASP A 21 1.15 25.42 4.80
N ALA A 22 2.13 25.19 3.92
CA ALA A 22 2.20 25.86 2.63
C ALA A 22 0.99 25.50 1.74
N MET A 23 0.61 24.23 1.72
CA MET A 23 -0.56 23.77 0.97
C MET A 23 -1.89 24.19 1.59
N ARG A 24 -1.95 24.51 2.88
CA ARG A 24 -3.19 24.98 3.52
C ARG A 24 -3.71 26.24 2.84
N ALA A 25 -2.86 27.20 2.52
CA ALA A 25 -3.26 28.43 1.83
C ALA A 25 -3.80 28.12 0.43
N VAL A 26 -3.04 27.38 -0.37
CA VAL A 26 -3.41 26.96 -1.73
C VAL A 26 -4.75 26.22 -1.75
N LEU A 27 -4.94 25.28 -0.82
CA LEU A 27 -6.18 24.50 -0.72
C LEU A 27 -7.34 25.31 -0.16
N THR A 28 -7.09 26.33 0.67
CA THR A 28 -8.13 27.24 1.17
C THR A 28 -8.66 28.10 0.03
N ASP A 29 -7.78 28.63 -0.81
CA ASP A 29 -8.18 29.40 -2.00
C ASP A 29 -8.91 28.52 -3.01
N ALA A 30 -8.39 27.34 -3.31
CA ALA A 30 -9.09 26.38 -4.16
C ALA A 30 -10.45 25.96 -3.57
N LEU A 31 -10.57 25.84 -2.24
CA LEU A 31 -11.85 25.54 -1.59
C LEU A 31 -12.89 26.65 -1.74
N ARG A 32 -12.50 27.92 -1.88
CA ARG A 32 -13.47 29.01 -2.17
C ARG A 32 -14.13 28.84 -3.52
N GLU A 33 -13.41 28.27 -4.48
CA GLU A 33 -13.93 27.93 -5.80
C GLU A 33 -14.68 26.58 -5.78
N PHE A 34 -14.17 25.57 -5.07
CA PHE A 34 -14.81 24.26 -4.96
C PHE A 34 -16.07 24.25 -4.12
N ALA A 35 -16.17 25.13 -3.12
CA ALA A 35 -17.18 25.03 -2.08
C ALA A 35 -17.92 26.34 -1.85
N ALA A 36 -18.98 26.23 -1.06
CA ALA A 36 -19.72 27.39 -0.63
C ALA A 36 -18.93 28.17 0.46
N PRO A 37 -19.04 29.51 0.49
CA PRO A 37 -18.14 30.40 1.26
C PRO A 37 -18.19 30.22 2.78
N GLN A 38 -19.15 29.44 3.30
CA GLN A 38 -19.27 29.12 4.72
C GLN A 38 -18.28 28.08 5.25
N LEU A 39 -17.54 27.38 4.38
CA LEU A 39 -16.56 26.40 4.81
C LEU A 39 -15.21 27.07 5.12
N VAL A 40 -14.78 27.00 6.38
CA VAL A 40 -13.51 27.57 6.84
C VAL A 40 -12.53 26.45 7.17
N VAL A 41 -11.33 26.49 6.59
CA VAL A 41 -10.28 25.49 6.84
C VAL A 41 -9.61 25.75 8.19
N THR A 42 -9.83 24.85 9.15
CA THR A 42 -9.24 24.93 10.49
C THR A 42 -7.91 24.17 10.57
N ASN A 43 -7.79 23.05 9.85
CA ASN A 43 -6.58 22.22 9.86
C ASN A 43 -6.33 21.56 8.49
N CYS A 44 -5.07 21.37 8.15
CA CYS A 44 -4.63 20.64 6.96
C CYS A 44 -3.48 19.71 7.36
N ARG A 45 -3.57 18.43 6.99
CA ARG A 45 -2.45 17.50 7.14
C ARG A 45 -2.30 16.61 5.92
N ILE A 46 -1.09 16.17 5.65
CA ILE A 46 -0.82 15.18 4.61
C ILE A 46 -1.18 13.79 5.15
N ALA A 47 -2.01 13.07 4.39
CA ALA A 47 -2.44 11.72 4.71
C ALA A 47 -1.73 10.66 3.87
N TYR A 48 -1.28 11.02 2.66
CA TYR A 48 -0.58 10.12 1.75
C TYR A 48 0.26 10.92 0.75
N VAL A 49 1.44 10.40 0.40
CA VAL A 49 2.26 10.91 -0.69
C VAL A 49 2.69 9.75 -1.58
N ARG A 50 2.68 9.98 -2.89
CA ARG A 50 3.30 9.13 -3.89
C ARG A 50 4.04 9.99 -4.88
N TYR A 51 5.35 9.91 -4.79
CA TYR A 51 6.29 10.59 -5.62
C TYR A 51 6.85 9.63 -6.68
N SER A 52 6.97 10.12 -7.90
CA SER A 52 7.60 9.45 -9.03
C SER A 52 8.56 10.45 -9.65
N PRO A 53 9.87 10.32 -9.36
CA PRO A 53 10.90 11.27 -9.79
C PRO A 53 10.79 11.62 -11.27
N GLY A 54 10.90 12.91 -11.58
CA GLY A 54 10.81 13.43 -12.94
C GLY A 54 9.42 13.38 -13.57
N LYS A 55 8.43 12.77 -12.91
CA LYS A 55 7.14 12.38 -13.55
C LYS A 55 5.91 12.95 -12.86
N SER A 56 5.78 12.81 -11.55
CA SER A 56 4.64 13.40 -10.81
C SER A 56 4.80 13.27 -9.30
N CYS A 57 4.07 14.10 -8.56
CA CYS A 57 3.81 13.88 -7.14
C CYS A 57 2.30 13.87 -6.89
N VAL A 58 1.81 12.84 -6.22
CA VAL A 58 0.40 12.74 -5.79
C VAL A 58 0.36 12.85 -4.28
N VAL A 59 -0.39 13.82 -3.77
CA VAL A 59 -0.55 14.06 -2.33
C VAL A 59 -2.03 14.00 -1.98
N LEU A 60 -2.36 13.30 -0.90
CA LEU A 60 -3.68 13.35 -0.28
C LEU A 60 -3.61 14.24 0.96
N TYR A 61 -4.43 15.29 0.96
CA TYR A 61 -4.61 16.20 2.08
C TYR A 61 -5.90 15.84 2.82
N LYS A 62 -5.80 15.72 4.15
CA LYS A 62 -6.94 15.65 5.05
C LYS A 62 -7.16 17.03 5.65
N MET A 63 -8.25 17.68 5.26
CA MET A 63 -8.62 19.00 5.73
C MET A 63 -9.76 18.89 6.73
N VAL A 64 -9.65 19.60 7.85
CA VAL A 64 -10.77 19.85 8.75
C VAL A 64 -11.35 21.20 8.37
N VAL A 65 -12.64 21.21 8.09
CA VAL A 65 -13.39 22.41 7.74
C VAL A 65 -14.53 22.62 8.74
N HIS A 66 -14.76 23.86 9.13
CA HIS A 66 -15.91 24.27 9.94
C HIS A 66 -16.97 24.84 8.99
N ASP A 67 -18.18 24.30 9.04
CA ASP A 67 -19.35 24.84 8.34
C ASP A 67 -20.03 25.85 9.26
N SER A 68 -19.76 27.15 9.04
CA SER A 68 -20.28 28.21 9.92
C SER A 68 -21.81 28.33 9.91
N ARG A 69 -22.50 27.74 8.93
CA ARG A 69 -23.97 27.72 8.90
C ARG A 69 -24.57 26.64 9.79
N ARG A 70 -23.87 25.51 9.96
CA ARG A 70 -24.34 24.36 10.75
C ARG A 70 -23.63 24.22 12.09
N ASP A 71 -22.64 25.07 12.32
CA ASP A 71 -21.71 24.99 13.44
C ASP A 71 -21.12 23.58 13.62
N GLU A 72 -20.70 22.97 12.49
CA GLU A 72 -20.26 21.57 12.44
C GLU A 72 -18.85 21.47 11.86
N GLN A 73 -18.00 20.63 12.44
CA GLN A 73 -16.71 20.28 11.85
C GLN A 73 -16.82 19.05 10.94
N LYS A 74 -16.24 19.14 9.75
CA LYS A 74 -16.19 18.05 8.78
C LYS A 74 -14.77 17.79 8.32
N THR A 75 -14.53 16.55 7.90
CA THR A 75 -13.30 16.17 7.23
C THR A 75 -13.53 16.14 5.72
N LEU A 76 -12.70 16.86 4.97
CA LEU A 76 -12.59 16.76 3.52
C LEU A 76 -11.27 16.07 3.15
N LEU A 77 -11.33 15.21 2.13
CA LEU A 77 -10.17 14.59 1.53
C LEU A 77 -9.99 15.19 0.13
N ILE A 78 -8.88 15.91 -0.07
CA ILE A 78 -8.53 16.50 -1.36
C ILE A 78 -7.22 15.88 -1.80
N SER A 79 -7.17 15.33 -3.01
CA SER A 79 -5.89 14.90 -3.57
C SER A 79 -5.43 15.85 -4.66
N GLY A 80 -4.15 16.20 -4.61
CA GLY A 80 -3.45 16.97 -5.62
C GLY A 80 -2.47 16.09 -6.39
N LYS A 81 -2.51 16.13 -7.72
CA LYS A 81 -1.47 15.58 -8.59
C LYS A 81 -0.72 16.71 -9.27
N PHE A 82 0.57 16.79 -8.99
CA PHE A 82 1.53 17.73 -9.57
C PHE A 82 2.18 17.09 -10.79
N TYR A 83 2.21 17.84 -11.89
CA TYR A 83 2.74 17.42 -13.19
C TYR A 83 3.97 18.24 -13.58
N PRO A 84 4.90 17.64 -14.35
CA PRO A 84 6.02 18.39 -14.94
C PRO A 84 5.58 19.27 -16.10
N ASP A 85 4.40 19.02 -16.68
CA ASP A 85 3.85 19.70 -17.84
C ASP A 85 2.33 19.96 -17.68
N ASP A 86 1.67 20.33 -18.77
CA ASP A 86 0.23 20.64 -18.79
C ASP A 86 -0.64 19.38 -19.03
N GLU A 87 -0.12 18.16 -18.79
CA GLU A 87 -0.95 16.93 -18.80
C GLU A 87 -2.14 17.04 -17.85
N GLY A 88 -1.97 17.71 -16.70
CA GLY A 88 -3.07 17.95 -15.77
C GLY A 88 -4.25 18.70 -16.37
N CYS A 89 -4.00 19.70 -17.23
CA CYS A 89 -5.02 20.45 -17.96
C CYS A 89 -5.80 19.53 -18.90
N ARG A 90 -5.05 18.79 -19.74
CA ARG A 90 -5.62 17.81 -20.67
C ARG A 90 -6.44 16.74 -19.96
N VAL A 91 -6.06 16.32 -18.76
CA VAL A 91 -6.85 15.38 -17.96
C VAL A 91 -8.14 16.04 -17.45
N SER A 92 -8.10 17.28 -16.97
CA SER A 92 -9.31 17.98 -16.49
C SER A 92 -10.35 18.25 -17.57
N GLU A 93 -9.92 18.43 -18.82
CA GLU A 93 -10.81 18.76 -19.93
C GLU A 93 -11.49 17.55 -20.57
N ARG A 94 -11.05 16.32 -20.25
CA ARG A 94 -11.65 15.09 -20.80
C ARG A 94 -13.13 15.02 -20.46
N ALA A 95 -13.95 14.68 -21.46
CA ALA A 95 -15.40 14.58 -21.30
C ALA A 95 -15.79 13.59 -20.19
N SER A 96 -15.13 12.42 -20.12
CA SER A 96 -15.37 11.42 -19.06
C SER A 96 -15.01 11.94 -17.67
N THR A 97 -13.92 12.70 -17.56
CA THR A 97 -13.48 13.31 -16.30
C THR A 97 -14.47 14.38 -15.82
N ARG A 98 -14.96 15.24 -16.72
CA ARG A 98 -15.99 16.24 -16.41
C ARG A 98 -17.31 15.60 -16.01
N ALA A 99 -17.77 14.61 -16.76
CA ALA A 99 -19.01 13.88 -16.43
C ALA A 99 -18.95 13.24 -15.02
N LEU A 100 -17.80 12.65 -14.65
CA LEU A 100 -17.60 12.10 -13.32
C LEU A 100 -17.56 13.19 -12.23
N ALA A 101 -16.92 14.32 -12.50
CA ALA A 101 -16.89 15.45 -11.58
C ALA A 101 -18.30 16.03 -11.35
N ASP A 102 -19.12 16.13 -12.40
CA ASP A 102 -20.51 16.59 -12.33
C ASP A 102 -21.42 15.59 -11.60
N LEU A 103 -21.15 14.29 -11.72
CA LEU A 103 -21.81 13.26 -10.92
C LEU A 103 -21.53 13.48 -9.42
N VAL A 104 -20.25 13.63 -9.05
CA VAL A 104 -19.84 13.82 -7.65
C VAL A 104 -20.32 15.16 -7.09
N ALA A 105 -20.28 16.25 -7.87
CA ALA A 105 -20.74 17.56 -7.43
C ALA A 105 -22.26 17.58 -7.13
N ARG A 106 -23.04 16.74 -7.81
CA ARG A 106 -24.48 16.55 -7.53
C ARG A 106 -24.75 15.71 -6.29
N GLN A 107 -23.78 14.93 -5.79
CA GLN A 107 -23.93 14.11 -4.60
C GLN A 107 -23.92 15.00 -3.33
N ARG A 108 -25.04 15.03 -2.61
CA ARG A 108 -25.35 15.99 -1.52
C ARG A 108 -24.53 15.85 -0.22
N ARG A 109 -23.35 15.22 -0.24
CA ARG A 109 -22.58 14.99 1.00
C ARG A 109 -21.84 16.24 1.49
N PHE A 110 -21.52 17.18 0.59
CA PHE A 110 -20.92 18.48 0.89
C PHE A 110 -21.48 19.59 -0.03
N PRO A 111 -21.58 20.85 0.41
CA PRO A 111 -21.96 21.98 -0.44
C PRO A 111 -20.79 22.38 -1.35
N LEU A 112 -20.46 21.50 -2.31
CA LEU A 112 -19.43 21.73 -3.33
C LEU A 112 -20.08 22.26 -4.61
N LYS A 113 -19.48 23.31 -5.18
CA LYS A 113 -19.77 23.82 -6.53
C LYS A 113 -19.07 22.99 -7.61
N ALA A 114 -17.90 22.44 -7.29
CA ALA A 114 -17.13 21.59 -8.18
C ALA A 114 -16.33 20.54 -7.38
N ALA A 115 -16.00 19.42 -8.03
CA ALA A 115 -15.19 18.35 -7.45
C ALA A 115 -13.79 18.23 -8.09
N LEU A 116 -13.52 18.97 -9.18
CA LEU A 116 -12.27 18.93 -9.95
C LEU A 116 -11.81 20.33 -10.36
N MET A 117 -10.50 20.61 -10.26
CA MET A 117 -9.91 21.88 -10.68
C MET A 117 -8.46 21.68 -11.10
N TYR A 118 -8.06 22.30 -12.19
CA TYR A 118 -6.65 22.43 -12.57
C TYR A 118 -6.18 23.85 -12.25
N VAL A 119 -5.03 23.97 -11.58
CA VAL A 119 -4.37 25.24 -11.24
C VAL A 119 -3.13 25.39 -12.11
N PRO A 120 -3.18 26.12 -13.24
CA PRO A 120 -2.10 26.17 -14.23
C PRO A 120 -0.79 26.68 -13.65
N ALA A 121 -0.84 27.73 -12.83
CA ALA A 121 0.33 28.34 -12.20
C ALA A 121 1.15 27.37 -11.34
N ARG A 122 0.56 26.23 -10.92
CA ARG A 122 1.20 25.20 -10.10
C ARG A 122 1.26 23.83 -10.77
N ARG A 123 0.80 23.71 -12.02
CA ARG A 123 0.60 22.43 -12.74
C ARG A 123 -0.06 21.36 -11.86
N LEU A 124 -1.08 21.79 -11.12
CA LEU A 124 -1.70 21.02 -10.04
C LEU A 124 -3.15 20.68 -10.41
N LEU A 125 -3.46 19.38 -10.47
CA LEU A 125 -4.83 18.89 -10.60
C LEU A 125 -5.36 18.48 -9.22
N LEU A 126 -6.38 19.18 -8.75
CA LEU A 126 -7.09 18.92 -7.50
C LEU A 126 -8.38 18.15 -7.79
N GLN A 127 -8.61 17.08 -7.02
CA GLN A 127 -9.87 16.34 -6.99
C GLN A 127 -10.34 16.17 -5.54
N VAL A 128 -11.64 16.35 -5.30
CA VAL A 128 -12.28 16.21 -3.98
C VAL A 128 -12.92 14.82 -3.89
N TYR A 129 -12.54 14.03 -2.88
CA TYR A 129 -13.14 12.72 -2.62
C TYR A 129 -14.67 12.83 -2.51
N PRO A 130 -15.45 11.92 -3.13
CA PRO A 130 -15.04 10.64 -3.71
C PRO A 130 -14.58 10.68 -5.18
N LEU A 131 -14.40 11.87 -5.79
CA LEU A 131 -13.87 11.94 -7.15
C LEU A 131 -12.43 11.41 -7.22
N ASP A 132 -12.23 10.41 -8.08
CA ASP A 132 -10.93 9.97 -8.52
C ASP A 132 -10.99 9.55 -9.98
N VAL A 133 -10.29 10.29 -10.85
CA VAL A 133 -10.37 10.09 -12.31
C VAL A 133 -9.79 8.75 -12.77
N ARG A 134 -9.05 8.03 -11.91
CA ARG A 134 -8.56 6.68 -12.18
C ARG A 134 -9.32 5.60 -11.42
N LEU A 135 -10.26 5.96 -10.55
CA LEU A 135 -11.13 5.04 -9.84
C LEU A 135 -12.60 5.47 -10.05
N PRO A 136 -13.13 5.44 -11.28
CA PRO A 136 -14.49 5.91 -11.56
C PRO A 136 -15.55 5.20 -10.71
N GLY A 137 -15.34 3.91 -10.42
CA GLY A 137 -16.19 3.14 -9.51
C GLY A 137 -16.27 3.66 -8.07
N LEU A 138 -15.33 4.52 -7.64
CA LEU A 138 -15.32 5.07 -6.28
C LEU A 138 -16.53 5.98 -6.02
N ALA A 139 -16.90 6.81 -6.99
CA ALA A 139 -18.06 7.70 -6.87
C ALA A 139 -19.36 6.89 -6.69
N HIS A 140 -19.48 5.75 -7.40
CA HIS A 140 -20.60 4.82 -7.28
C HIS A 140 -20.58 4.11 -5.92
N ALA A 141 -19.45 3.50 -5.55
CA ALA A 141 -19.28 2.77 -4.30
C ALA A 141 -19.54 3.62 -3.04
N THR A 142 -19.44 4.95 -3.12
CA THR A 142 -19.73 5.84 -1.97
C THR A 142 -21.16 6.37 -1.91
N ASN A 143 -21.92 6.30 -3.00
CA ASN A 143 -23.25 6.90 -3.15
C ASN A 143 -24.36 5.84 -3.16
N GLU A 144 -24.19 4.86 -4.03
CA GLU A 144 -25.09 3.75 -4.26
C GLU A 144 -24.25 2.51 -4.02
N PHE A 145 -24.03 2.17 -2.76
CA PHE A 145 -23.51 0.83 -2.49
C PHE A 145 -24.63 -0.16 -2.85
N VAL A 146 -24.72 -0.46 -4.16
CA VAL A 146 -25.53 -1.53 -4.71
C VAL A 146 -24.86 -2.80 -4.22
N THR A 147 -25.24 -3.21 -3.02
CA THR A 147 -24.96 -4.54 -2.53
C THR A 147 -25.51 -5.51 -3.58
N THR A 148 -24.64 -6.29 -4.22
CA THR A 148 -25.01 -7.53 -4.95
C THR A 148 -25.80 -7.41 -6.26
N GLY A 149 -25.85 -6.26 -6.93
CA GLY A 149 -26.74 -6.11 -8.09
C GLY A 149 -28.24 -6.31 -7.74
N ARG A 150 -28.57 -6.23 -6.45
CA ARG A 150 -29.92 -6.23 -5.92
C ARG A 150 -30.11 -4.89 -5.22
N ALA A 151 -31.11 -4.12 -5.65
CA ALA A 151 -31.51 -2.93 -4.92
C ALA A 151 -32.01 -3.34 -3.53
N THR A 152 -31.15 -3.30 -2.52
CA THR A 152 -31.61 -3.35 -1.13
C THR A 152 -31.95 -1.91 -0.74
N ASN A 153 -33.20 -1.67 -0.32
CA ASN A 153 -33.64 -0.39 0.26
C ASN A 153 -32.96 -0.05 1.60
N GLU A 154 -31.88 -0.74 1.97
CA GLU A 154 -31.19 -0.61 3.25
C GLU A 154 -30.10 0.46 3.17
N SER A 155 -30.03 1.34 4.17
CA SER A 155 -29.01 2.37 4.26
C SER A 155 -27.64 1.75 4.55
N VAL A 156 -26.76 1.67 3.56
CA VAL A 156 -25.35 1.30 3.74
C VAL A 156 -24.54 2.55 4.06
N THR A 157 -23.81 2.52 5.18
CA THR A 157 -22.84 3.56 5.51
C THR A 157 -21.47 3.17 4.98
N THR A 158 -20.80 4.11 4.31
CA THR A 158 -19.47 3.90 3.72
C THR A 158 -18.46 4.88 4.32
N ALA A 159 -17.29 4.34 4.68
CA ALA A 159 -16.16 5.10 5.22
C ALA A 159 -14.84 4.63 4.61
N PRO A 160 -13.97 5.55 4.12
CA PRO A 160 -12.67 5.16 3.58
C PRO A 160 -11.74 4.67 4.71
N VAL A 161 -11.27 3.43 4.58
CA VAL A 161 -10.26 2.81 5.46
C VAL A 161 -8.86 3.10 4.94
N SER A 162 -8.68 3.01 3.62
CA SER A 162 -7.41 3.32 2.97
C SER A 162 -7.66 3.91 1.59
N TYR A 163 -7.40 5.20 1.42
CA TYR A 163 -7.47 5.86 0.13
C TYR A 163 -6.06 6.20 -0.36
N LYS A 164 -5.66 5.60 -1.48
CA LYS A 164 -4.42 5.91 -2.21
C LYS A 164 -4.82 6.48 -3.57
N PRO A 165 -4.92 7.81 -3.69
CA PRO A 165 -5.41 8.46 -4.89
C PRO A 165 -4.72 7.94 -6.14
N TRP A 166 -5.49 7.81 -7.23
CA TRP A 166 -5.07 7.33 -8.54
C TRP A 166 -4.65 5.85 -8.59
N ARG A 167 -4.80 5.10 -7.50
CA ARG A 167 -4.34 3.70 -7.41
C ARG A 167 -5.39 2.74 -6.88
N ARG A 168 -5.90 2.97 -5.68
CA ARG A 168 -6.90 2.11 -5.05
C ARG A 168 -7.56 2.80 -3.85
N CYS A 169 -8.79 2.41 -3.57
CA CYS A 169 -9.49 2.78 -2.35
C CYS A 169 -10.06 1.53 -1.67
N VAL A 170 -9.98 1.47 -0.34
CA VAL A 170 -10.65 0.45 0.47
C VAL A 170 -11.67 1.16 1.33
N LEU A 171 -12.94 0.85 1.13
CA LEU A 171 -14.05 1.35 1.93
C LEU A 171 -14.50 0.27 2.92
N ARG A 172 -14.83 0.67 4.14
CA ARG A 172 -15.66 -0.13 5.05
C ARG A 172 -17.11 0.21 4.76
N CYS A 173 -17.92 -0.84 4.64
CA CYS A 173 -19.33 -0.78 4.30
C CYS A 173 -20.10 -1.48 5.41
N ASP A 174 -20.86 -0.71 6.19
CA ASP A 174 -21.68 -1.20 7.27
C ASP A 174 -23.16 -1.02 6.91
N ALA A 175 -23.92 -2.11 7.00
CA ALA A 175 -25.36 -2.16 6.80
C ALA A 175 -26.06 -2.52 8.11
N ALA A 176 -27.37 -2.34 8.18
CA ALA A 176 -28.15 -2.73 9.34
C ALA A 176 -28.04 -4.26 9.59
N PRO A 177 -27.98 -4.72 10.85
CA PRO A 177 -28.06 -6.15 11.15
C PRO A 177 -29.31 -6.78 10.49
N PRO A 178 -29.22 -8.03 9.98
CA PRO A 178 -28.16 -9.02 10.20
C PRO A 178 -27.02 -9.00 9.16
N GLN A 179 -26.91 -7.94 8.34
CA GLN A 179 -25.92 -7.89 7.27
C GLN A 179 -24.49 -7.84 7.83
N PRO A 180 -23.52 -8.55 7.20
CA PRO A 180 -22.12 -8.49 7.61
C PRO A 180 -21.48 -7.15 7.21
N THR A 181 -20.51 -6.68 7.99
CA THR A 181 -19.60 -5.64 7.51
C THR A 181 -18.80 -6.16 6.31
N LEU A 182 -18.75 -5.35 5.26
CA LEU A 182 -17.96 -5.61 4.05
C LEU A 182 -16.83 -4.59 3.89
N PHE A 183 -15.78 -4.99 3.17
CA PHE A 183 -14.71 -4.14 2.71
C PHE A 183 -14.70 -4.11 1.19
N ALA A 184 -14.91 -2.93 0.60
CA ALA A 184 -14.92 -2.72 -0.82
C ALA A 184 -13.56 -2.20 -1.31
N LYS A 185 -12.83 -3.02 -2.06
CA LYS A 185 -11.56 -2.63 -2.71
C LYS A 185 -11.86 -2.17 -4.13
N VAL A 186 -11.82 -0.86 -4.34
CA VAL A 186 -12.01 -0.22 -5.65
C VAL A 186 -10.68 -0.15 -6.38
N TYR A 187 -10.62 -0.74 -7.57
CA TYR A 187 -9.45 -0.77 -8.44
C TYR A 187 -9.60 0.21 -9.62
N ARG A 188 -8.49 0.43 -10.33
CA ARG A 188 -8.42 1.30 -11.52
C ARG A 188 -8.61 0.56 -12.84
N ASP A 189 -8.68 -0.76 -12.76
CA ASP A 189 -8.68 -1.70 -13.88
C ASP A 189 -9.35 -3.01 -13.43
N GLU A 190 -9.49 -3.95 -14.36
CA GLU A 190 -10.25 -5.21 -14.18
C GLU A 190 -9.53 -6.27 -13.34
N ARG A 191 -8.37 -5.94 -12.71
CA ARG A 191 -7.63 -6.89 -11.88
C ARG A 191 -8.47 -7.49 -10.75
N GLY A 192 -9.52 -6.76 -10.33
CA GLY A 192 -10.43 -7.19 -9.27
C GLY A 192 -11.15 -8.51 -9.59
N ALA A 193 -11.48 -8.78 -10.86
CA ALA A 193 -12.12 -10.03 -11.29
C ALA A 193 -11.20 -11.22 -11.03
N ARG A 194 -9.95 -11.13 -11.51
CA ARG A 194 -8.94 -12.16 -11.27
C ARG A 194 -8.64 -12.35 -9.77
N LEU A 195 -8.62 -11.26 -8.99
CA LEU A 195 -8.41 -11.33 -7.54
C LEU A 195 -9.60 -11.96 -6.82
N TYR A 196 -10.83 -11.75 -7.29
CA TYR A 196 -12.01 -12.44 -6.77
C TYR A 196 -11.86 -13.96 -6.90
N ASP A 197 -11.46 -14.46 -8.08
CA ASP A 197 -11.26 -15.89 -8.32
C ASP A 197 -10.16 -16.49 -7.45
N ILE A 198 -9.03 -15.79 -7.30
CA ILE A 198 -7.95 -16.20 -6.39
C ILE A 198 -8.48 -16.27 -4.95
N GLN A 199 -9.25 -15.27 -4.51
CA GLN A 199 -9.80 -15.28 -3.15
C GLN A 199 -10.83 -16.39 -2.94
N GLN A 200 -11.61 -16.75 -3.95
CA GLN A 200 -12.54 -17.88 -3.85
C GLN A 200 -11.77 -19.19 -3.63
N ARG A 201 -10.71 -19.42 -4.42
CA ARG A 201 -9.87 -20.62 -4.28
C ARG A 201 -9.17 -20.67 -2.92
N LEU A 202 -8.63 -19.54 -2.45
CA LEU A 202 -7.99 -19.45 -1.13
C LEU A 202 -9.01 -19.66 -0.01
N ALA A 203 -10.18 -19.03 -0.08
CA ALA A 203 -11.22 -19.18 0.92
C ALA A 203 -11.70 -20.64 1.02
N SER A 204 -11.82 -21.33 -0.12
CA SER A 204 -12.12 -22.76 -0.16
C SER A 204 -10.99 -23.61 0.44
N ALA A 205 -9.74 -23.37 0.03
CA ALA A 205 -8.58 -24.15 0.49
C ALA A 205 -8.33 -24.01 2.01
N PHE A 206 -8.66 -22.86 2.59
CA PHE A 206 -8.39 -22.55 4.00
C PHE A 206 -9.65 -22.44 4.89
N HIS A 207 -10.82 -22.85 4.40
CA HIS A 207 -12.10 -22.71 5.13
C HIS A 207 -12.05 -23.28 6.56
N ALA A 208 -11.49 -24.49 6.70
CA ALA A 208 -11.37 -25.21 7.96
C ALA A 208 -9.91 -25.33 8.46
N HIS A 209 -8.99 -24.51 7.95
CA HIS A 209 -7.59 -24.66 8.29
C HIS A 209 -7.32 -24.26 9.76
N PRO A 210 -6.61 -25.09 10.55
CA PRO A 210 -6.50 -24.90 12.00
C PRO A 210 -5.65 -23.69 12.39
N GLN A 211 -4.73 -23.25 11.52
CA GLN A 211 -3.75 -22.20 11.82
C GLN A 211 -3.87 -20.95 10.95
N LEU A 212 -4.67 -21.01 9.87
CA LEU A 212 -4.70 -19.99 8.83
C LEU A 212 -6.12 -19.60 8.49
N ARG A 213 -6.33 -18.31 8.27
CA ARG A 213 -7.55 -17.77 7.68
C ARG A 213 -7.21 -16.79 6.57
N VAL A 214 -8.09 -16.72 5.59
CA VAL A 214 -8.03 -15.75 4.49
C VAL A 214 -9.37 -15.05 4.36
N ALA A 215 -9.37 -13.85 3.78
CA ALA A 215 -10.61 -13.12 3.54
C ALA A 215 -11.54 -13.93 2.62
N SER A 216 -12.78 -14.13 3.05
CA SER A 216 -13.82 -14.70 2.20
C SER A 216 -14.32 -13.61 1.24
N PRO A 217 -14.24 -13.82 -0.08
CA PRO A 217 -14.83 -12.89 -1.04
C PRO A 217 -16.35 -12.96 -0.93
N PHE A 218 -16.97 -11.79 -1.00
CA PHE A 218 -18.42 -11.65 -0.99
C PHE A 218 -18.96 -11.56 -2.41
N ASP A 219 -18.41 -10.63 -3.21
CA ASP A 219 -18.81 -10.41 -4.61
C ASP A 219 -17.74 -9.61 -5.37
N TYR A 220 -17.84 -9.57 -6.70
CA TYR A 220 -17.11 -8.63 -7.55
C TYR A 220 -18.09 -7.85 -8.43
N LEU A 221 -18.02 -6.52 -8.38
CA LEU A 221 -18.87 -5.62 -9.15
C LEU A 221 -18.07 -5.09 -10.36
N PRO A 222 -18.28 -5.60 -11.58
CA PRO A 222 -17.47 -5.24 -12.75
C PRO A 222 -17.59 -3.76 -13.13
N ASP A 223 -18.82 -3.22 -13.15
CA ASP A 223 -19.10 -1.83 -13.50
C ASP A 223 -18.44 -0.83 -12.54
N GLN A 224 -18.16 -1.26 -11.31
CA GLN A 224 -17.50 -0.46 -10.28
C GLN A 224 -16.03 -0.84 -10.08
N GLN A 225 -15.51 -1.84 -10.81
CA GLN A 225 -14.18 -2.41 -10.62
C GLN A 225 -13.88 -2.70 -9.13
N THR A 226 -14.87 -3.23 -8.42
CA THR A 226 -14.87 -3.28 -6.95
C THR A 226 -15.00 -4.72 -6.44
N LEU A 227 -14.01 -5.15 -5.66
CA LEU A 227 -14.01 -6.44 -4.96
C LEU A 227 -14.56 -6.25 -3.54
N LEU A 228 -15.61 -7.00 -3.20
CA LEU A 228 -16.20 -7.03 -1.87
C LEU A 228 -15.64 -8.21 -1.07
N LEU A 229 -15.11 -7.93 0.11
CA LEU A 229 -14.59 -8.93 1.04
C LEU A 229 -15.36 -8.85 2.37
N ARG A 230 -15.62 -9.99 3.00
CA ARG A 230 -16.17 -10.01 4.36
C ARG A 230 -15.13 -9.52 5.36
N GLN A 231 -15.59 -8.86 6.43
CA GLN A 231 -14.70 -8.50 7.54
C GLN A 231 -13.99 -9.74 8.08
N MET A 232 -12.67 -9.65 8.22
CA MET A 232 -11.88 -10.66 8.91
C MET A 232 -11.79 -10.36 10.41
N PRO A 233 -11.93 -11.37 11.28
CA PRO A 233 -11.70 -11.20 12.72
C PRO A 233 -10.20 -11.08 13.02
N GLY A 234 -9.89 -10.53 14.20
CA GLY A 234 -8.54 -10.45 14.74
C GLY A 234 -7.98 -9.05 14.85
N LYS A 235 -6.81 -8.96 15.50
CA LYS A 235 -6.06 -7.71 15.70
C LYS A 235 -4.77 -7.72 14.87
N PRO A 236 -4.28 -6.55 14.40
CA PRO A 236 -3.02 -6.48 13.69
C PRO A 236 -1.85 -7.09 14.49
N LEU A 237 -1.03 -7.91 13.85
CA LEU A 237 0.05 -8.63 14.53
C LEU A 237 1.02 -7.70 15.27
N LEU A 238 1.34 -6.54 14.69
CA LEU A 238 2.21 -5.55 15.32
C LEU A 238 1.62 -4.95 16.60
N GLU A 239 0.29 -4.81 16.70
CA GLU A 239 -0.36 -4.35 17.93
C GLU A 239 -0.19 -5.36 19.05
N ILE A 240 -0.28 -6.65 18.71
CA ILE A 240 -0.08 -7.76 19.65
C ILE A 240 1.38 -7.79 20.09
N TRP A 241 2.33 -7.75 19.16
CA TRP A 241 3.76 -7.73 19.46
C TRP A 241 4.16 -6.58 20.40
N ARG A 242 3.57 -5.38 20.24
CA ARG A 242 3.87 -4.24 21.12
C ARG A 242 3.39 -4.40 22.57
N ARG A 243 2.48 -5.36 22.82
CA ARG A 243 1.90 -5.60 24.14
C ARG A 243 2.25 -6.98 24.70
N ALA A 244 2.83 -7.84 23.89
CA ALA A 244 3.22 -9.18 24.26
C ALA A 244 4.49 -9.14 25.13
N ASP A 245 4.61 -10.10 26.03
CA ASP A 245 5.92 -10.44 26.59
C ASP A 245 6.82 -11.09 25.52
N ASP A 246 8.11 -11.14 25.81
CA ASP A 246 9.14 -11.64 24.89
C ASP A 246 8.86 -13.09 24.44
N ALA A 247 8.37 -13.94 25.35
CA ALA A 247 8.09 -15.34 25.08
C ALA A 247 6.92 -15.51 24.10
N ALA A 248 5.80 -14.81 24.31
CA ALA A 248 4.64 -14.81 23.45
C ALA A 248 4.97 -14.24 22.06
N LEU A 249 5.82 -13.22 22.01
CA LEU A 249 6.29 -12.63 20.76
C LEU A 249 7.13 -13.65 19.97
N VAL A 250 8.09 -14.32 20.60
CA VAL A 250 8.86 -15.40 19.95
C VAL A 250 7.96 -16.54 19.50
N GLN A 251 7.01 -17.01 20.31
CA GLN A 251 6.06 -18.07 19.93
C GLN A 251 5.21 -17.70 18.71
N SER A 252 4.75 -16.45 18.64
CA SER A 252 3.96 -15.97 17.50
C SER A 252 4.74 -16.02 16.18
N ALA A 253 6.08 -15.89 16.23
CA ALA A 253 6.95 -16.02 15.05
C ALA A 253 6.85 -17.42 14.42
N ALA A 254 6.83 -18.47 15.26
CA ALA A 254 6.65 -19.84 14.79
C ALA A 254 5.27 -20.06 14.16
N MET A 255 4.23 -19.43 14.70
CA MET A 255 2.88 -19.49 14.14
C MET A 255 2.81 -18.82 12.76
N VAL A 256 3.45 -17.66 12.61
CA VAL A 256 3.56 -16.94 11.34
C VAL A 256 4.35 -17.76 10.31
N ALA A 257 5.42 -18.43 10.72
CA ALA A 257 6.19 -19.33 9.85
C ALA A 257 5.35 -20.52 9.35
N ARG A 258 4.63 -21.19 10.26
CA ARG A 258 3.76 -22.32 9.89
C ARG A 258 2.60 -21.88 8.99
N ALA A 259 2.01 -20.72 9.27
CA ALA A 259 0.98 -20.13 8.43
C ALA A 259 1.49 -19.84 7.00
N LEU A 260 2.71 -19.31 6.87
CA LEU A 260 3.33 -19.09 5.57
C LEU A 260 3.59 -20.41 4.82
N ALA A 261 4.15 -21.41 5.51
CA ALA A 261 4.40 -22.72 4.91
C ALA A 261 3.10 -23.41 4.45
N ALA A 262 2.00 -23.25 5.18
CA ALA A 262 0.68 -23.71 4.76
C ALA A 262 0.16 -22.91 3.54
N PHE A 263 0.32 -21.59 3.55
CA PHE A 263 -0.07 -20.73 2.44
C PHE A 263 0.66 -21.08 1.14
N HIS A 264 1.96 -21.41 1.22
CA HIS A 264 2.78 -21.82 0.07
C HIS A 264 2.31 -23.10 -0.63
N ARG A 265 1.48 -23.91 0.05
CA ARG A 265 0.88 -25.14 -0.49
C ARG A 265 -0.52 -24.93 -1.09
N ALA A 266 -1.02 -23.70 -1.12
CA ALA A 266 -2.34 -23.44 -1.70
C ALA A 266 -2.38 -23.89 -3.19
N PRO A 267 -3.44 -24.58 -3.63
CA PRO A 267 -3.55 -25.11 -5.00
C PRO A 267 -3.98 -24.00 -5.99
N VAL A 268 -3.22 -22.91 -6.06
CA VAL A 268 -3.48 -21.76 -6.93
C VAL A 268 -2.28 -21.53 -7.84
N TYR A 269 -2.45 -21.80 -9.13
CA TYR A 269 -1.36 -21.78 -10.12
C TYR A 269 -1.46 -20.64 -11.13
N ASP A 270 -2.66 -20.09 -11.33
CA ASP A 270 -2.94 -19.02 -12.29
C ASP A 270 -2.52 -17.65 -11.74
N VAL A 271 -1.23 -17.53 -11.42
CA VAL A 271 -0.62 -16.30 -10.95
C VAL A 271 0.74 -16.02 -11.59
N PRO A 272 1.12 -14.73 -11.74
CA PRO A 272 2.36 -14.37 -12.42
C PRO A 272 3.57 -15.06 -11.79
N LEU A 273 4.49 -15.55 -12.60
CA LEU A 273 5.79 -15.98 -12.14
C LEU A 273 6.65 -14.75 -11.82
N LYS A 274 7.28 -14.77 -10.66
CA LYS A 274 8.13 -13.69 -10.16
C LYS A 274 9.42 -14.27 -9.61
N THR A 275 10.41 -14.34 -10.48
CA THR A 275 11.77 -14.78 -10.13
C THR A 275 12.55 -13.69 -9.42
N LEU A 276 13.69 -14.04 -8.81
CA LEU A 276 14.61 -13.05 -8.25
C LEU A 276 15.09 -12.06 -9.32
N ALA A 277 15.40 -12.55 -10.53
CA ALA A 277 15.82 -11.71 -11.64
C ALA A 277 14.75 -10.67 -12.05
N VAL A 278 13.47 -11.06 -12.08
CA VAL A 278 12.36 -10.14 -12.35
C VAL A 278 12.24 -9.07 -11.26
N GLU A 279 12.42 -9.45 -9.99
CA GLU A 279 12.41 -8.49 -8.89
C GLU A 279 13.58 -7.50 -8.99
N ILE A 280 14.79 -7.98 -9.26
CA ILE A 280 15.98 -7.15 -9.44
C ILE A 280 15.79 -6.16 -10.59
N ALA A 281 15.26 -6.60 -11.74
CA ALA A 281 15.01 -5.73 -12.88
C ALA A 281 14.04 -4.59 -12.54
N ALA A 282 12.95 -4.90 -11.83
CA ALA A 282 11.98 -3.89 -11.39
C ALA A 282 12.58 -2.89 -10.37
N LEU A 283 13.47 -3.36 -9.47
CA LEU A 283 14.17 -2.49 -8.53
C LEU A 283 15.22 -1.63 -9.24
N ARG A 284 15.87 -2.14 -10.28
CA ARG A 284 16.86 -1.41 -11.09
C ARG A 284 16.21 -0.24 -11.84
N GLU A 285 15.03 -0.45 -12.44
CA GLU A 285 14.27 0.62 -13.08
C GLU A 285 13.92 1.73 -12.08
N GLN A 286 13.51 1.35 -10.87
CA GLN A 286 13.20 2.30 -9.81
C GLN A 286 14.45 3.04 -9.32
N ALA A 287 15.57 2.34 -9.14
CA ALA A 287 16.84 2.95 -8.73
C ALA A 287 17.33 3.97 -9.77
N ALA A 288 17.26 3.64 -11.06
CA ALA A 288 17.64 4.56 -12.14
C ALA A 288 16.82 5.85 -12.14
N SER A 289 15.54 5.79 -11.75
CA SER A 289 14.72 7.00 -11.62
C SER A 289 15.19 7.98 -10.52
N LEU A 290 16.04 7.53 -9.60
CA LEU A 290 16.62 8.36 -8.55
C LEU A 290 17.84 9.16 -9.01
N GLU A 291 18.44 8.84 -10.16
CA GLU A 291 19.68 9.49 -10.63
C GLU A 291 19.63 11.03 -10.59
N PRO A 292 18.55 11.70 -11.06
CA PRO A 292 18.50 13.16 -11.08
C PRO A 292 18.37 13.81 -9.69
N ILE A 293 17.98 13.05 -8.67
CA ILE A 293 17.59 13.60 -7.35
C ILE A 293 18.42 13.05 -6.18
N ALA A 294 19.01 11.87 -6.34
CA ALA A 294 19.76 11.17 -5.32
C ALA A 294 20.79 10.21 -5.97
N PRO A 295 21.77 10.73 -6.74
CA PRO A 295 22.70 9.92 -7.54
C PRO A 295 23.56 8.97 -6.69
N GLU A 296 23.97 9.39 -5.49
CA GLU A 296 24.71 8.50 -4.58
C GLU A 296 23.87 7.29 -4.16
N LEU A 297 22.59 7.51 -3.81
CA LEU A 297 21.70 6.42 -3.43
C LEU A 297 21.40 5.50 -4.63
N SER A 298 21.20 6.08 -5.82
CA SER A 298 21.05 5.37 -7.09
C SER A 298 22.25 4.43 -7.34
N ARG A 299 23.49 4.94 -7.22
CA ARG A 299 24.71 4.15 -7.38
C ARG A 299 24.82 3.02 -6.36
N ARG A 300 24.62 3.30 -5.07
CA ARG A 300 24.72 2.28 -4.01
C ARG A 300 23.68 1.17 -4.18
N VAL A 301 22.43 1.53 -4.49
CA VAL A 301 21.38 0.55 -4.78
C VAL A 301 21.71 -0.26 -6.02
N SER A 302 22.23 0.36 -7.07
CA SER A 302 22.63 -0.35 -8.30
C SER A 302 23.73 -1.37 -8.03
N SER A 303 24.75 -1.01 -7.24
CA SER A 303 25.81 -1.93 -6.84
C SER A 303 25.29 -3.14 -6.06
N ILE A 304 24.35 -2.94 -5.12
CA ILE A 304 23.67 -4.05 -4.44
C ILE A 304 22.96 -4.96 -5.45
N LEU A 305 22.24 -4.38 -6.40
CA LEU A 305 21.48 -5.14 -7.41
C LEU A 305 22.38 -5.89 -8.40
N ASP A 306 23.58 -5.39 -8.67
CA ASP A 306 24.59 -6.10 -9.48
C ASP A 306 25.04 -7.38 -8.77
N THR A 307 25.41 -7.30 -7.49
CA THR A 307 25.76 -8.48 -6.69
C THR A 307 24.61 -9.50 -6.63
N LEU A 308 23.38 -9.03 -6.40
CA LEU A 308 22.21 -9.93 -6.36
C LEU A 308 21.93 -10.58 -7.73
N SER A 309 22.31 -9.94 -8.83
CA SER A 309 22.14 -10.51 -10.19
C SER A 309 23.06 -11.72 -10.39
N GLU A 310 24.28 -11.67 -9.85
CA GLU A 310 25.21 -12.81 -9.87
C GLU A 310 24.67 -13.98 -9.04
N THR A 311 24.12 -13.70 -7.85
CA THR A 311 23.45 -14.73 -7.02
C THR A 311 22.27 -15.36 -7.75
N ALA A 312 21.43 -14.53 -8.40
CA ALA A 312 20.26 -15.00 -9.13
C ALA A 312 20.62 -15.99 -10.26
N ALA A 313 21.82 -15.88 -10.83
CA ALA A 313 22.30 -16.83 -11.85
C ALA A 313 22.75 -18.19 -11.26
N ARG A 314 23.05 -18.26 -9.95
CA ARG A 314 23.58 -19.46 -9.28
C ARG A 314 22.53 -20.22 -8.46
N VAL A 315 21.47 -19.54 -8.03
CA VAL A 315 20.40 -20.13 -7.22
C VAL A 315 19.38 -20.83 -8.12
N GLN A 316 19.07 -22.08 -7.81
CA GLN A 316 17.97 -22.80 -8.44
C GLN A 316 16.66 -22.49 -7.70
N GLU A 317 15.86 -21.59 -8.27
CA GLU A 317 14.56 -21.21 -7.70
C GLU A 317 13.54 -22.36 -7.81
N GLN A 318 12.75 -22.58 -6.75
CA GLN A 318 11.65 -23.56 -6.72
C GLN A 318 10.29 -22.87 -6.51
N PRO A 319 9.59 -22.43 -7.58
CA PRO A 319 8.44 -21.55 -7.43
C PRO A 319 7.22 -22.23 -6.79
N VAL A 320 6.81 -21.71 -5.63
CA VAL A 320 5.57 -22.06 -4.90
C VAL A 320 4.53 -20.95 -5.06
N PHE A 321 3.30 -21.16 -4.59
CA PHE A 321 2.32 -20.08 -4.48
C PHE A 321 2.74 -19.11 -3.37
N ALA A 322 3.26 -17.95 -3.72
CA ALA A 322 3.75 -16.95 -2.81
C ALA A 322 2.76 -15.81 -2.61
N HIS A 323 2.75 -15.21 -1.41
CA HIS A 323 1.99 -14.00 -1.13
C HIS A 323 2.58 -12.79 -1.85
N GLY A 324 3.91 -12.73 -2.03
CA GLY A 324 4.65 -11.69 -2.72
C GLY A 324 4.84 -10.38 -1.93
N ALA A 325 4.25 -10.31 -0.73
CA ALA A 325 4.36 -9.18 0.19
C ALA A 325 4.11 -9.60 1.64
N TRP A 326 4.62 -10.76 2.06
CA TRP A 326 4.45 -11.26 3.42
C TRP A 326 5.20 -10.39 4.46
N ARG A 327 4.46 -9.79 5.40
CA ARG A 327 5.00 -8.90 6.45
C ARG A 327 3.96 -8.68 7.55
N HIS A 328 4.42 -8.32 8.75
CA HIS A 328 3.60 -8.20 9.96
C HIS A 328 2.32 -7.36 9.84
N ASN A 329 2.29 -6.33 8.98
CA ASN A 329 1.09 -5.49 8.80
C ASN A 329 0.10 -6.01 7.76
N GLN A 330 0.36 -7.17 7.16
CA GLN A 330 -0.59 -7.93 6.34
C GLN A 330 -1.19 -9.11 7.12
N LEU A 331 -0.86 -9.22 8.41
CA LEU A 331 -1.26 -10.33 9.26
C LEU A 331 -2.12 -9.80 10.41
N LEU A 332 -3.27 -10.45 10.60
CA LEU A 332 -4.04 -10.37 11.83
C LEU A 332 -3.83 -11.64 12.63
N PHE A 333 -4.11 -11.56 13.92
CA PHE A 333 -4.16 -12.70 14.80
C PHE A 333 -5.50 -12.76 15.51
N ASP A 334 -6.08 -13.96 15.53
CA ASP A 334 -7.35 -14.22 16.19
C ASP A 334 -7.38 -15.64 16.73
N ALA A 335 -7.62 -15.80 18.03
CA ALA A 335 -7.82 -17.11 18.67
C ALA A 335 -6.80 -18.19 18.23
N GLY A 336 -5.51 -17.85 18.21
CA GLY A 336 -4.44 -18.78 17.82
C GLY A 336 -4.30 -19.02 16.32
N ARG A 337 -4.95 -18.21 15.47
CA ARG A 337 -4.85 -18.29 14.00
C ARG A 337 -4.26 -17.03 13.40
N VAL A 338 -3.43 -17.21 12.38
CA VAL A 338 -2.95 -16.14 11.52
C VAL A 338 -3.98 -15.88 10.43
N ALA A 339 -4.40 -14.64 10.29
CA ALA A 339 -5.32 -14.22 9.25
C ALA A 339 -4.58 -13.33 8.24
N ILE A 340 -4.61 -13.71 6.97
CA ILE A 340 -3.89 -13.01 5.89
C ILE A 340 -4.77 -11.94 5.26
N LEU A 341 -4.23 -10.73 5.17
CA LEU A 341 -4.81 -9.61 4.43
C LEU A 341 -4.14 -9.46 3.06
N ASP A 342 -4.89 -8.93 2.10
CA ASP A 342 -4.38 -8.43 0.82
C ASP A 342 -3.65 -9.46 -0.06
N ALA A 343 -4.39 -10.23 -0.86
CA ALA A 343 -3.83 -11.16 -1.84
C ALA A 343 -3.46 -10.51 -3.19
N ASP A 344 -3.47 -9.17 -3.30
CA ASP A 344 -3.23 -8.43 -4.56
C ASP A 344 -1.88 -8.76 -5.21
N THR A 345 -0.91 -9.22 -4.42
CA THR A 345 0.48 -9.48 -4.85
C THR A 345 0.80 -10.96 -4.98
N CYS A 346 -0.18 -11.86 -4.87
CA CYS A 346 0.07 -13.29 -4.97
C CYS A 346 0.67 -13.64 -6.34
N CYS A 347 1.69 -14.48 -6.32
CA CYS A 347 2.52 -14.84 -7.47
C CYS A 347 3.06 -16.26 -7.30
N ARG A 348 3.69 -16.80 -8.34
CA ARG A 348 4.56 -17.96 -8.21
C ARG A 348 5.97 -17.43 -8.01
N ALA A 349 6.65 -17.82 -6.95
CA ALA A 349 8.00 -17.37 -6.66
C ALA A 349 8.72 -18.39 -5.78
N ASP A 350 10.04 -18.33 -5.73
CA ASP A 350 10.79 -19.06 -4.72
C ASP A 350 10.22 -18.73 -3.31
N PRO A 351 10.04 -19.72 -2.41
CA PRO A 351 9.57 -19.48 -1.05
C PRO A 351 10.39 -18.41 -0.30
N ALA A 352 11.66 -18.25 -0.65
CA ALA A 352 12.54 -17.22 -0.13
C ALA A 352 12.02 -15.78 -0.35
N LEU A 353 11.17 -15.53 -1.36
CA LEU A 353 10.56 -14.21 -1.58
C LEU A 353 9.78 -13.74 -0.35
N ASP A 354 8.90 -14.58 0.20
CA ASP A 354 8.07 -14.20 1.35
C ASP A 354 8.87 -14.24 2.66
N VAL A 355 9.78 -15.20 2.80
CA VAL A 355 10.71 -15.28 3.95
C VAL A 355 11.57 -14.01 4.01
N GLY A 356 12.23 -13.64 2.91
CA GLY A 356 13.06 -12.43 2.80
C GLY A 356 12.26 -11.15 3.03
N ASN A 357 11.03 -11.05 2.49
CA ASN A 357 10.14 -9.92 2.77
C ASN A 357 9.82 -9.80 4.28
N PHE A 358 9.60 -10.91 4.97
CA PHE A 358 9.34 -10.91 6.41
C PHE A 358 10.54 -10.40 7.19
N LEU A 359 11.71 -11.01 6.93
CA LEU A 359 12.98 -10.70 7.59
C LEU A 359 13.38 -9.24 7.39
N ALA A 360 13.31 -8.73 6.16
CA ALA A 360 13.58 -7.32 5.87
C ALA A 360 12.64 -6.37 6.65
N ASN A 361 11.37 -6.77 6.85
CA ASN A 361 10.44 -5.98 7.66
C ASN A 361 10.70 -6.10 9.17
N LEU A 362 11.30 -7.18 9.67
CA LEU A 362 11.78 -7.29 11.05
C LEU A 362 13.01 -6.39 11.27
N THR A 363 13.97 -6.41 10.35
CA THR A 363 15.13 -5.48 10.35
C THR A 363 14.64 -4.03 10.42
N ARG A 364 13.62 -3.68 9.62
CA ARG A 364 13.01 -2.34 9.68
C ARG A 364 12.33 -2.04 11.03
N LEU A 365 11.74 -3.03 11.71
CA LEU A 365 11.13 -2.84 13.03
C LEU A 365 12.18 -2.56 14.11
N GLY A 366 13.30 -3.29 14.11
CA GLY A 366 14.44 -3.07 15.02
C GLY A 366 15.04 -1.67 14.83
N LEU A 367 15.35 -1.29 13.57
CA LEU A 367 15.82 0.06 13.25
C LEU A 367 14.84 1.18 13.64
N ARG A 368 13.54 0.87 13.67
CA ARG A 368 12.51 1.81 14.14
C ARG A 368 12.40 1.88 15.67
N ARG A 369 13.19 1.10 16.40
CA ARG A 369 13.11 0.89 17.85
C ARG A 369 11.69 0.57 18.30
N SER A 370 10.95 -0.14 17.44
CA SER A 370 9.59 -0.57 17.76
C SER A 370 9.58 -1.81 18.65
N ILE A 371 10.68 -2.56 18.62
CA ILE A 371 10.96 -3.80 19.37
C ILE A 371 12.47 -3.77 19.62
N ALA A 372 12.94 -4.33 20.75
CA ALA A 372 14.37 -4.43 21.07
C ALA A 372 15.12 -5.34 20.07
N ASP A 373 16.39 -5.03 19.79
CA ASP A 373 17.17 -5.67 18.73
C ASP A 373 17.46 -7.15 19.02
N ASP A 374 17.74 -7.49 20.28
CA ASP A 374 17.93 -8.87 20.75
C ASP A 374 16.66 -9.71 20.56
N LEU A 375 15.50 -9.12 20.86
CA LEU A 375 14.21 -9.75 20.65
C LEU A 375 13.88 -9.92 19.17
N ILE A 376 14.20 -8.94 18.32
CA ILE A 376 14.08 -9.07 16.86
C ILE A 376 14.92 -10.27 16.37
N GLU A 377 16.14 -10.44 16.86
CA GLU A 377 16.99 -11.57 16.45
C GLU A 377 16.43 -12.92 16.94
N GLN A 378 15.84 -12.98 18.14
CA GLN A 378 15.13 -14.18 18.61
C GLN A 378 13.93 -14.53 17.71
N VAL A 379 13.14 -13.54 17.29
CA VAL A 379 12.03 -13.71 16.34
C VAL A 379 12.52 -14.23 14.99
N ARG A 380 13.58 -13.61 14.45
CA ARG A 380 14.16 -14.00 13.16
C ARG A 380 14.60 -15.46 13.19
N ARG A 381 15.35 -15.86 14.22
CA ARG A 381 15.81 -17.26 14.40
C ARG A 381 14.64 -18.23 14.53
N ASN A 382 13.65 -17.92 15.36
CA ASN A 382 12.51 -18.82 15.59
C ASN A 382 11.61 -18.95 14.35
N PHE A 383 11.37 -17.85 13.63
CA PHE A 383 10.63 -17.87 12.37
C PHE A 383 11.34 -18.74 11.31
N LEU A 384 12.64 -18.53 11.10
CA LEU A 384 13.43 -19.31 10.14
C LEU A 384 13.50 -20.79 10.50
N ALA A 385 13.76 -21.12 11.76
CA ALA A 385 13.80 -22.50 12.23
C ALA A 385 12.45 -23.20 12.02
N SER A 386 11.36 -22.54 12.39
CA SER A 386 10.00 -23.08 12.22
C SER A 386 9.60 -23.24 10.75
N TYR A 387 10.01 -22.30 9.88
CA TYR A 387 9.70 -22.41 8.45
C TYR A 387 10.50 -23.55 7.80
N ARG A 388 11.80 -23.69 8.13
CA ARG A 388 12.67 -24.77 7.61
C ARG A 388 12.22 -26.17 8.02
N GLN A 389 11.59 -26.32 9.19
CA GLN A 389 10.97 -27.60 9.56
C GLN A 389 9.90 -28.05 8.54
N ALA A 390 9.13 -27.10 7.99
CA ALA A 390 8.12 -27.39 6.98
C ALA A 390 8.67 -27.38 5.54
N ASN A 391 9.80 -26.71 5.30
CA ASN A 391 10.47 -26.64 4.01
C ASN A 391 12.01 -26.77 4.17
N PRO A 392 12.54 -28.00 4.32
CA PRO A 392 13.98 -28.22 4.55
C PRO A 392 14.87 -27.87 3.36
N GLN A 393 14.28 -27.76 2.16
CA GLN A 393 15.01 -27.47 0.91
C GLN A 393 15.21 -25.97 0.66
N LEU A 394 14.73 -25.09 1.55
CA LEU A 394 14.89 -23.65 1.42
C LEU A 394 16.37 -23.26 1.37
N ASP A 395 16.86 -22.83 0.20
CA ASP A 395 18.23 -22.38 0.01
C ASP A 395 18.49 -21.10 0.84
N PRO A 396 19.44 -21.11 1.81
CA PRO A 396 19.79 -19.93 2.57
C PRO A 396 20.27 -18.75 1.71
N ARG A 397 20.93 -19.01 0.57
CA ARG A 397 21.40 -17.97 -0.36
C ARG A 397 20.24 -17.23 -1.01
N ALA A 398 19.20 -17.98 -1.42
CA ALA A 398 17.96 -17.40 -1.93
C ALA A 398 17.32 -16.48 -0.88
N VAL A 399 17.27 -16.92 0.39
CA VAL A 399 16.72 -16.12 1.49
C VAL A 399 17.49 -14.81 1.67
N THR A 400 18.82 -14.86 1.74
CA THR A 400 19.67 -13.66 1.85
C THR A 400 19.43 -12.70 0.68
N ALA A 401 19.40 -13.22 -0.54
CA ALA A 401 19.23 -12.41 -1.75
C ALA A 401 17.85 -11.73 -1.80
N PHE A 402 16.77 -12.46 -1.49
CA PHE A 402 15.42 -11.89 -1.42
C PHE A 402 15.26 -10.94 -0.23
N GLU A 403 15.94 -11.17 0.90
CA GLU A 403 15.96 -10.22 2.02
C GLU A 403 16.63 -8.90 1.62
N ALA A 404 17.79 -8.96 0.95
CA ALA A 404 18.49 -7.79 0.43
C ALA A 404 17.61 -7.02 -0.58
N ALA A 405 17.00 -7.72 -1.55
CA ALA A 405 16.07 -7.12 -2.51
C ALA A 405 14.85 -6.48 -1.81
N ALA A 406 14.33 -7.10 -0.75
CA ALA A 406 13.23 -6.55 0.03
C ALA A 406 13.65 -5.29 0.83
N LEU A 407 14.88 -5.22 1.34
CA LEU A 407 15.44 -3.99 1.94
C LEU A 407 15.57 -2.88 0.90
N VAL A 408 16.10 -3.17 -0.30
CA VAL A 408 16.13 -2.22 -1.42
C VAL A 408 14.73 -1.69 -1.74
N LYS A 409 13.73 -2.57 -1.83
CA LYS A 409 12.33 -2.16 -2.02
C LYS A 409 11.84 -1.23 -0.90
N ILE A 410 12.21 -1.48 0.35
CA ILE A 410 11.85 -0.61 1.49
C ILE A 410 12.52 0.76 1.36
N ILE A 411 13.80 0.80 0.99
CA ILE A 411 14.58 2.04 0.78
C ILE A 411 13.91 2.88 -0.31
N LEU A 412 13.72 2.31 -1.50
CA LEU A 412 13.10 3.00 -2.64
C LEU A 412 11.70 3.47 -2.30
N ARG A 413 10.89 2.64 -1.63
CA ARG A 413 9.55 3.03 -1.17
C ARG A 413 9.60 4.21 -0.21
N SER A 414 10.59 4.30 0.68
CA SER A 414 10.68 5.41 1.63
C SER A 414 10.87 6.75 0.91
N ILE A 415 11.61 6.75 -0.19
CA ILE A 415 11.80 7.90 -1.07
C ILE A 415 10.51 8.19 -1.85
N PHE A 416 9.92 7.19 -2.49
CA PHE A 416 8.70 7.38 -3.29
C PHE A 416 7.45 7.70 -2.47
N THR A 417 7.48 7.55 -1.14
CA THR A 417 6.41 8.02 -0.26
C THR A 417 6.76 9.29 0.49
N LEU A 418 7.97 9.84 0.31
CA LEU A 418 8.46 11.04 0.99
C LEU A 418 8.15 11.05 2.49
N ASP A 419 8.28 9.87 3.12
CA ASP A 419 8.00 9.70 4.53
C ASP A 419 9.25 10.11 5.34
N ALA A 420 9.20 11.31 5.91
CA ALA A 420 10.30 11.91 6.68
C ALA A 420 10.81 10.96 7.78
N ALA A 421 9.91 10.28 8.50
CA ALA A 421 10.26 9.35 9.57
C ALA A 421 10.95 8.07 9.06
N SER A 422 10.78 7.75 7.78
CA SER A 422 11.45 6.62 7.12
C SER A 422 12.78 7.00 6.48
N CYS A 423 12.92 8.20 5.91
CA CYS A 423 14.17 8.59 5.23
C CYS A 423 15.33 8.90 6.18
N HIS A 424 15.07 9.34 7.41
CA HIS A 424 16.14 9.49 8.41
C HIS A 424 16.89 8.18 8.70
N ARG A 425 16.25 7.02 8.44
CA ARG A 425 16.81 5.68 8.64
C ARG A 425 17.09 4.94 7.33
N SER A 426 17.07 5.65 6.19
CA SER A 426 17.39 5.04 4.90
C SER A 426 18.84 4.55 4.87
N GLU A 427 19.76 5.26 5.53
CA GLU A 427 21.17 4.90 5.56
C GLU A 427 21.43 3.56 6.27
N ASP A 428 20.81 3.34 7.42
CA ASP A 428 20.92 2.06 8.16
C ASP A 428 20.34 0.89 7.35
N LEU A 429 19.25 1.14 6.63
CA LEU A 429 18.66 0.16 5.71
C LEU A 429 19.58 -0.15 4.54
N VAL A 430 20.22 0.87 3.94
CA VAL A 430 21.19 0.67 2.84
C VAL A 430 22.37 -0.15 3.35
N ARG A 431 22.94 0.20 4.51
CA ARG A 431 24.04 -0.57 5.13
C ARG A 431 23.64 -2.01 5.45
N ALA A 432 22.40 -2.24 5.88
CA ALA A 432 21.89 -3.60 6.09
C ALA A 432 21.80 -4.39 4.78
N ALA A 433 21.33 -3.76 3.69
CA ALA A 433 21.28 -4.39 2.37
C ALA A 433 22.68 -4.66 1.79
N GLU A 434 23.63 -3.73 1.94
CA GLU A 434 25.04 -3.89 1.55
C GLU A 434 25.68 -5.09 2.25
N ARG A 435 25.46 -5.24 3.57
CA ARG A 435 25.97 -6.38 4.34
C ARG A 435 25.43 -7.72 3.84
N LEU A 436 24.13 -7.79 3.54
CA LEU A 436 23.53 -9.03 3.01
C LEU A 436 24.03 -9.35 1.59
N ALA A 437 24.20 -8.34 0.74
CA ALA A 437 24.77 -8.54 -0.59
C ALA A 437 26.22 -9.01 -0.54
N ALA A 438 27.05 -8.45 0.35
CA ALA A 438 28.44 -8.87 0.52
C ALA A 438 28.58 -10.34 0.94
N GLN A 439 27.67 -10.84 1.79
CA GLN A 439 27.64 -12.26 2.19
C GLN A 439 27.42 -13.23 1.02
N GLU A 440 26.81 -12.75 -0.06
CA GLU A 440 26.60 -13.54 -1.29
C GLU A 440 27.79 -13.45 -2.26
N GLY A 441 28.60 -12.39 -2.20
CA GLY A 441 29.80 -12.24 -3.03
C GLY A 441 31.01 -13.06 -2.55
N GLU A 442 31.06 -13.40 -1.26
CA GLU A 442 32.14 -14.19 -0.65
C GLU A 442 31.93 -15.72 -0.78
N ARG A 443 30.82 -16.18 -1.37
CA ARG A 443 30.42 -17.60 -1.47
C ARG A 443 30.20 -18.02 -2.92
#